data_AF-Q6BNA3-F1
#
_entry.id   AF-Q6BNA3-F1
#
_cell.length_a   1.000
_cell.length_b   1.000
_cell.length_c   1.000
_cell.angle_alpha   90.00
_cell.angle_beta   90.00
_cell.angle_gamma   90.00
#
_symmetry.space_group_name_H-M   'P 1'
#
loop_
_entity.id
_entity.type
_entity.pdbx_description
1 polymer ?
#
loop_
_entity_poly.entity_id
_entity_poly.type
_entity_poly.pdbx_seq_one_letter_code
_entity_poly.pdbx_strand_id
1 'polypeptide(L)'
;MNWIILNFPVKEFIHASAPLVVCILFPYTTKIQWLLILFASFSGCISLVLTVIEAYEKVIRVYNKTLEKIVIPEFINKRPFKESDLTKRQEILECMLYNVNSKILSELKTNYTFKSTTRLIEFHDSIITDKSRKLTAGCIESRDNVVLEAKKM
;
A
#
# COMPACT_ATOMS: atom_id res chain seq x y z
N MET A 1 11.42 -0.48 -9.39
CA MET A 1 10.88 0.80 -9.87
C MET A 1 9.92 0.63 -11.06
N ASN A 2 10.09 -0.36 -11.95
CA ASN A 2 9.21 -0.55 -13.13
C ASN A 2 7.73 -0.85 -12.84
N TRP A 3 7.37 -1.51 -11.73
CA TRP A 3 5.98 -1.93 -11.49
C TRP A 3 5.02 -0.76 -11.18
N ILE A 4 5.53 0.29 -10.52
CA ILE A 4 4.75 1.52 -10.25
C ILE A 4 4.37 2.18 -11.57
N ILE A 5 5.30 2.26 -12.52
CA ILE A 5 5.07 2.82 -13.85
C ILE A 5 4.08 1.96 -14.66
N LEU A 6 4.15 0.63 -14.54
CA LEU A 6 3.26 -0.30 -15.24
C LEU A 6 1.81 -0.31 -14.72
N ASN A 7 1.60 0.05 -13.45
CA ASN A 7 0.26 0.17 -12.86
C ASN A 7 -0.19 1.64 -12.76
N PHE A 8 0.34 2.49 -13.63
CA PHE A 8 -0.08 3.89 -13.67
C PHE A 8 -1.60 3.95 -13.89
N PRO A 9 -2.36 4.69 -13.07
CA PRO A 9 -3.81 4.81 -13.16
C PRO A 9 -4.18 5.74 -14.34
N VAL A 10 -3.97 5.25 -15.57
CA VAL A 10 -4.13 6.03 -16.81
C VAL A 10 -5.56 6.57 -16.94
N LYS A 11 -6.57 5.80 -16.52
CA LYS A 11 -7.98 6.21 -16.63
C LYS A 11 -8.29 7.38 -15.73
N GLU A 12 -7.85 7.31 -14.49
CA GLU A 12 -8.01 8.34 -13.46
C GLU A 12 -7.25 9.61 -13.87
N PHE A 13 -6.05 9.46 -14.44
CA PHE A 13 -5.25 10.57 -14.97
C PHE A 13 -5.93 11.27 -16.16
N ILE A 14 -6.52 10.52 -17.10
CA ILE A 14 -7.25 11.10 -18.24
C ILE A 14 -8.47 11.87 -17.74
N HIS A 15 -9.24 11.33 -16.79
CA HIS A 15 -10.39 12.03 -16.22
C HIS A 15 -9.99 13.30 -15.46
N ALA A 16 -8.90 13.25 -14.67
CA ALA A 16 -8.42 14.39 -13.90
C ALA A 16 -7.78 15.50 -14.77
N SER A 17 -7.24 15.16 -15.95
CA SER A 17 -6.60 16.12 -16.86
C SER A 17 -7.56 16.79 -17.85
N ALA A 18 -8.72 16.19 -18.13
CA ALA A 18 -9.71 16.75 -19.06
C ALA A 18 -10.15 18.20 -18.73
N PRO A 19 -10.39 18.59 -17.45
CA PRO A 19 -10.76 19.97 -17.10
C PRO A 19 -9.65 20.98 -17.39
N LEU A 20 -8.39 20.60 -17.19
CA LEU A 20 -7.23 21.47 -17.47
C LEU A 20 -7.11 21.79 -18.96
N VAL A 21 -7.38 20.81 -19.83
CA VAL A 21 -7.38 21.00 -21.29
C VAL A 21 -8.50 21.95 -21.73
N VAL A 22 -9.70 21.81 -21.15
CA VAL A 22 -10.83 22.71 -21.42
C VAL A 22 -10.50 24.15 -20.99
N CYS A 23 -9.81 24.32 -19.85
CA CYS A 23 -9.38 25.63 -19.40
C CYS A 23 -8.45 26.32 -20.42
N ILE A 24 -7.53 25.60 -21.07
CA ILE A 24 -6.54 26.15 -22.03
C ILE A 24 -7.19 26.61 -23.35
N LEU A 25 -8.29 25.99 -23.78
CA LEU A 25 -8.90 26.22 -25.09
C LEU A 25 -9.85 27.42 -25.17
N PHE A 26 -10.19 28.04 -24.03
CA PHE A 26 -11.10 29.19 -24.01
C PHE A 26 -10.36 30.49 -24.34
N PRO A 27 -10.83 31.33 -25.29
CA PRO A 27 -10.20 32.62 -25.59
C PRO A 27 -10.44 33.62 -24.45
N TYR A 28 -9.38 34.29 -23.99
CA TYR A 28 -9.43 35.17 -22.82
C TYR A 28 -9.37 36.64 -23.21
N THR A 29 -10.26 37.44 -22.62
CA THR A 29 -10.40 38.87 -22.97
C THR A 29 -10.11 39.81 -21.81
N THR A 30 -10.10 39.34 -20.55
CA THR A 30 -9.92 40.21 -19.36
C THR A 30 -8.83 39.73 -18.39
N LYS A 31 -8.22 40.66 -17.65
CA LYS A 31 -7.17 40.37 -16.65
C LYS A 31 -7.67 39.51 -15.48
N ILE A 32 -8.94 39.69 -15.07
CA ILE A 32 -9.56 38.93 -13.98
C ILE A 32 -9.73 37.46 -14.37
N GLN A 33 -10.12 37.17 -15.62
CA GLN A 33 -10.18 35.80 -16.14
C GLN A 33 -8.81 35.13 -16.05
N TRP A 34 -7.73 35.84 -16.39
CA TRP A 34 -6.35 35.32 -16.31
C TRP A 34 -5.96 34.89 -14.89
N LEU A 35 -6.28 35.69 -13.87
CA LEU A 35 -6.03 35.34 -12.47
C LEU A 35 -6.85 34.14 -12.01
N LEU A 36 -8.13 34.06 -12.36
CA LEU A 36 -8.99 32.93 -12.02
C LEU A 36 -8.48 31.62 -12.63
N ILE A 37 -7.94 31.67 -13.83
CA ILE A 37 -7.35 30.50 -14.52
C ILE A 37 -6.06 30.06 -13.85
N LEU A 38 -5.19 30.99 -13.42
CA LEU A 38 -3.99 30.62 -12.66
C LEU A 38 -4.36 29.87 -11.39
N PHE A 39 -5.36 30.35 -10.65
CA PHE A 39 -5.86 29.66 -9.45
C PHE A 39 -6.48 28.30 -9.78
N ALA A 40 -7.30 28.21 -10.83
CA ALA A 40 -7.93 26.97 -11.26
C ALA A 40 -6.92 25.93 -11.79
N SER A 41 -5.87 26.40 -12.47
CA SER A 41 -4.77 25.54 -12.95
C SER A 41 -3.94 25.01 -11.78
N PHE A 42 -3.59 25.88 -10.84
CA PHE A 42 -2.84 25.49 -9.65
C PHE A 42 -3.63 24.50 -8.78
N SER A 43 -4.92 24.76 -8.54
CA SER A 43 -5.78 23.85 -7.80
C SER A 43 -5.98 22.52 -8.55
N GLY A 44 -6.17 22.57 -9.87
CA GLY A 44 -6.28 21.39 -10.73
C GLY A 44 -5.03 20.51 -10.69
N CYS A 45 -3.84 21.11 -10.71
CA CYS A 45 -2.57 20.39 -10.55
C CYS A 45 -2.48 19.69 -9.19
N ILE A 46 -2.86 20.36 -8.10
CA ILE A 46 -2.89 19.75 -6.76
C ILE A 46 -3.87 18.58 -6.72
N SER A 47 -5.09 18.78 -7.21
CA SER A 47 -6.11 17.72 -7.26
C SER A 47 -5.66 16.52 -8.09
N LEU A 48 -4.95 16.75 -9.19
CA LEU A 48 -4.40 15.68 -10.02
C LEU A 48 -3.29 14.90 -9.30
N VAL A 49 -2.40 15.60 -8.57
CA VAL A 49 -1.37 14.93 -7.77
C VAL A 49 -2.01 14.07 -6.66
N LEU A 50 -3.01 14.60 -5.95
CA LEU A 50 -3.69 13.88 -4.88
C LEU A 50 -4.43 12.63 -5.40
N THR A 51 -5.16 12.74 -6.50
CA THR A 51 -5.87 11.60 -7.11
C THR A 51 -4.92 10.50 -7.58
N VAL A 52 -3.77 10.85 -8.14
CA VAL A 52 -2.73 9.88 -8.49
C VAL A 52 -2.18 9.18 -7.24
N ILE A 53 -1.91 9.92 -6.15
CA ILE A 53 -1.43 9.35 -4.89
C ILE A 53 -2.46 8.36 -4.32
N GLU A 54 -3.73 8.73 -4.23
CA GLU A 54 -4.79 7.86 -3.70
C GLU A 54 -4.95 6.57 -4.53
N ALA A 55 -4.86 6.68 -5.85
CA ALA A 55 -4.92 5.53 -6.74
C ALA A 55 -3.74 4.57 -6.49
N TYR A 56 -2.52 5.10 -6.34
CA TYR A 56 -1.36 4.28 -5.97
C TYR A 56 -1.49 3.64 -4.61
N GLU A 57 -1.97 4.37 -3.60
CA GLU A 57 -2.19 3.80 -2.28
C GLU A 57 -3.16 2.63 -2.32
N LYS A 58 -4.24 2.73 -3.11
CA LYS A 58 -5.22 1.64 -3.26
C LYS A 58 -4.57 0.40 -3.87
N VAL A 59 -3.78 0.58 -4.92
CA VAL A 59 -3.04 -0.51 -5.57
C VAL A 59 -2.03 -1.15 -4.61
N ILE A 60 -1.26 -0.34 -3.88
CA ILE A 60 -0.30 -0.82 -2.88
C ILE A 60 -1.01 -1.56 -1.74
N ARG A 61 -2.17 -1.08 -1.29
CA ARG A 61 -2.97 -1.77 -0.24
C ARG A 61 -3.43 -3.15 -0.68
N VAL A 62 -3.98 -3.27 -1.90
CA VAL A 62 -4.40 -4.58 -2.45
C VAL A 62 -3.21 -5.51 -2.61
N TYR A 63 -2.09 -4.97 -3.09
CA TYR A 63 -0.85 -5.71 -3.23
C TYR A 63 -0.33 -6.25 -1.89
N ASN A 64 -0.20 -5.38 -0.88
CA ASN A 64 0.24 -5.74 0.47
C ASN A 64 -0.69 -6.78 1.12
N LYS A 65 -2.01 -6.62 0.96
CA LYS A 65 -3.00 -7.58 1.48
C LYS A 65 -2.86 -8.95 0.83
N THR A 66 -2.53 -9.01 -0.45
CA THR A 66 -2.31 -10.27 -1.17
C THR A 66 -1.00 -10.92 -0.75
N LEU A 67 0.07 -10.14 -0.65
CA LEU A 67 1.35 -10.59 -0.10
C LEU A 67 1.19 -11.16 1.31
N GLU A 68 0.46 -10.46 2.18
CA GLU A 68 0.18 -10.93 3.54
C GLU A 68 -0.49 -12.30 3.55
N LYS A 69 -1.48 -12.51 2.67
CA LYS A 69 -2.19 -13.80 2.53
C LYS A 69 -1.28 -14.93 2.06
N ILE A 70 -0.21 -14.64 1.34
CA ILE A 70 0.75 -15.64 0.86
C ILE A 70 1.81 -15.92 1.94
N VAL A 71 2.38 -14.85 2.52
CA VAL A 71 3.54 -14.94 3.43
C VAL A 71 3.16 -15.49 4.79
N ILE A 72 2.10 -14.99 5.45
CA ILE A 72 1.70 -15.43 6.79
C ILE A 72 1.52 -16.96 6.89
N PRO A 73 0.72 -17.62 6.03
CA PRO A 73 0.49 -19.05 6.18
C PRO A 73 1.76 -19.88 5.95
N GLU A 74 2.69 -19.44 5.08
CA GLU A 74 3.97 -20.13 4.93
C GLU A 74 4.79 -20.10 6.23
N PHE A 75 4.86 -18.95 6.90
CA PHE A 75 5.55 -18.82 8.19
C PHE A 75 4.87 -19.62 9.31
N ILE A 76 3.54 -19.65 9.36
CA ILE A 76 2.78 -20.44 10.34
C ILE A 76 2.96 -21.95 10.13
N ASN A 77 2.97 -22.40 8.88
CA ASN A 77 3.06 -23.82 8.53
C ASN A 77 4.47 -24.36 8.74
N LYS A 78 5.49 -23.62 8.30
CA LYS A 78 6.89 -24.08 8.33
C LYS A 78 7.60 -23.79 9.66
N ARG A 79 7.11 -22.84 10.46
CA ARG A 79 7.63 -22.46 11.79
C ARG A 79 9.16 -22.37 11.85
N PRO A 80 9.81 -21.57 10.98
CA PRO A 80 11.27 -21.52 10.87
C PRO A 80 11.98 -21.17 12.18
N PHE A 81 11.32 -20.41 13.06
CA PHE A 81 11.88 -19.96 14.34
C PHE A 81 11.82 -21.00 15.46
N LYS A 82 11.18 -22.16 15.23
CA LYS A 82 11.18 -23.28 16.18
C LYS A 82 12.44 -24.15 16.05
N GLU A 83 13.11 -24.07 14.90
CA GLU A 83 14.31 -24.86 14.61
C GLU A 83 15.53 -24.24 15.30
N SER A 84 16.23 -25.03 16.13
CA SER A 84 17.42 -24.59 16.86
C SER A 84 18.69 -24.66 15.99
N ASP A 85 18.69 -25.53 14.99
CA ASP A 85 19.78 -25.65 14.03
C ASP A 85 19.72 -24.51 13.01
N LEU A 86 20.75 -23.67 13.00
CA LEU A 86 20.85 -22.51 12.11
C LEU A 86 20.87 -22.90 10.62
N THR A 87 21.50 -24.02 10.28
CA THR A 87 21.60 -24.48 8.89
C THR A 87 20.25 -24.95 8.38
N LYS A 88 19.55 -25.79 9.16
CA LYS A 88 18.19 -26.23 8.82
C LYS A 88 17.20 -25.08 8.77
N ARG A 89 17.32 -24.12 9.68
CA ARG A 89 16.51 -22.90 9.66
C ARG A 89 16.70 -22.12 8.36
N GLN A 90 17.94 -21.98 7.88
CA GLN A 90 18.23 -21.30 6.62
C GLN A 90 17.66 -22.05 5.41
N GLU A 91 17.79 -23.38 5.36
CA GLU A 91 17.17 -24.21 4.31
C GLU A 91 15.64 -24.06 4.26
N ILE A 92 14.99 -24.06 5.42
CA ILE A 92 13.54 -23.84 5.53
C ILE A 92 13.16 -22.45 5.02
N LEU A 93 13.94 -21.43 5.36
CA LEU A 93 13.72 -20.05 4.89
C LEU A 93 13.90 -19.92 3.38
N GLU A 94 14.88 -20.59 2.78
CA GLU A 94 15.11 -20.59 1.33
C GLU A 94 13.98 -21.32 0.59
N CYS A 95 13.51 -22.45 1.13
CA CYS A 95 12.34 -23.14 0.61
C CYS A 95 11.09 -22.26 0.65
N MET A 96 10.87 -21.54 1.77
CA MET A 96 9.78 -20.57 1.87
C MET A 96 9.93 -19.43 0.87
N LEU A 97 11.14 -18.89 0.70
CA LEU A 97 11.41 -17.82 -0.27
C LEU A 97 11.01 -18.24 -1.69
N TYR A 98 11.39 -19.45 -2.09
CA TYR A 98 11.02 -20.02 -3.38
C TYR A 98 9.49 -20.17 -3.52
N ASN A 99 8.83 -20.78 -2.54
CA ASN A 99 7.39 -21.02 -2.57
C ASN A 99 6.57 -19.72 -2.59
N VAL A 100 6.93 -18.75 -1.75
CA VAL A 100 6.30 -17.43 -1.71
C VAL A 100 6.48 -16.73 -3.05
N ASN A 101 7.69 -16.74 -3.61
CA ASN A 101 7.95 -16.11 -4.91
C ASN A 101 7.19 -16.77 -6.06
N SER A 102 7.09 -18.11 -6.06
CA SER A 102 6.29 -18.84 -7.03
C SER A 102 4.80 -18.48 -6.93
N LYS A 103 4.26 -18.38 -5.70
CA LYS A 103 2.87 -17.98 -5.46
C LYS A 103 2.61 -16.54 -5.91
N ILE A 104 3.51 -15.60 -5.59
CA ILE A 104 3.41 -14.21 -6.04
C ILE A 104 3.39 -14.13 -7.57
N LEU A 105 4.28 -14.87 -8.25
CA LEU A 105 4.30 -14.87 -9.70
C LEU A 105 2.99 -15.43 -10.28
N SER A 106 2.43 -16.48 -9.67
CA SER A 106 1.18 -17.10 -10.13
C SER A 106 -0.08 -16.25 -9.86
N GLU A 107 -0.19 -15.64 -8.68
CA GLU A 107 -1.40 -14.92 -8.24
C GLU A 107 -1.40 -13.46 -8.69
N LEU A 108 -0.27 -12.78 -8.56
CA LEU A 108 -0.16 -11.35 -8.85
C LEU A 108 0.28 -11.09 -10.30
N LYS A 109 0.82 -12.11 -11.00
CA LYS A 109 1.42 -11.97 -12.34
C LYS A 109 2.45 -10.85 -12.40
N THR A 110 3.15 -10.62 -11.29
CA THR A 110 4.19 -9.60 -11.17
C THR A 110 5.56 -10.28 -11.08
N ASN A 111 6.56 -9.62 -11.66
CA ASN A 111 7.96 -10.01 -11.48
C ASN A 111 8.55 -9.49 -10.14
N TYR A 112 7.70 -9.10 -9.19
CA TYR A 112 8.15 -8.63 -7.89
C TYR A 112 8.25 -9.81 -6.94
N THR A 113 9.48 -10.25 -6.70
CA THR A 113 9.79 -11.35 -5.80
C THR A 113 10.71 -10.87 -4.69
N PHE A 114 10.65 -11.54 -3.54
CA PHE A 114 11.60 -11.33 -2.47
C PHE A 114 12.99 -11.76 -2.95
N LYS A 115 13.97 -10.87 -2.81
CA LYS A 115 15.36 -11.09 -3.26
C LYS A 115 16.19 -11.92 -2.29
N SER A 116 15.77 -11.99 -1.02
CA SER A 116 16.48 -12.71 0.04
C SER A 116 15.52 -13.14 1.14
N THR A 117 15.93 -14.15 1.91
CA THR A 117 15.23 -14.61 3.11
C THR A 117 15.12 -13.51 4.17
N THR A 118 16.15 -12.65 4.28
CA THR A 118 16.13 -11.48 5.18
C THR A 118 14.97 -10.55 4.88
N ARG A 119 14.76 -10.17 3.60
CA ARG A 119 13.65 -9.29 3.22
C ARG A 119 12.29 -9.93 3.45
N LEU A 120 12.21 -11.25 3.30
CA LEU A 120 10.99 -12.01 3.60
C LEU A 120 10.65 -11.96 5.10
N ILE A 121 11.67 -12.10 5.96
CA ILE A 121 11.52 -11.99 7.42
C ILE A 121 11.16 -10.55 7.83
N GLU A 122 11.87 -9.54 7.31
CA GLU A 122 11.58 -8.12 7.58
C GLU A 122 10.13 -7.77 7.22
N PHE A 123 9.64 -8.27 6.08
CA PHE A 123 8.26 -8.07 5.67
C PHE A 123 7.28 -8.76 6.63
N HIS A 124 7.53 -10.00 7.01
CA HIS A 124 6.73 -10.71 8.00
C HIS A 124 6.68 -9.96 9.35
N ASP A 125 7.82 -9.50 9.85
CA ASP A 125 7.92 -8.79 11.13
C ASP A 125 7.22 -7.43 11.08
N SER A 126 7.29 -6.74 9.92
CA SER A 126 6.53 -5.51 9.69
C SER A 126 5.01 -5.75 9.77
N ILE A 127 4.51 -6.87 9.21
CA ILE A 127 3.09 -7.24 9.28
C ILE A 127 2.67 -7.52 10.72
N ILE A 128 3.46 -8.31 11.46
CA ILE A 128 3.16 -8.63 12.86
C ILE A 128 3.16 -7.36 13.71
N THR A 129 4.14 -6.48 13.51
CA THR A 129 4.24 -5.22 14.25
C THR A 129 3.06 -4.28 13.96
N ASP A 130 2.63 -4.20 12.70
CA ASP A 130 1.47 -3.39 12.33
C ASP A 130 0.17 -3.97 12.92
N LYS A 131 0.02 -5.30 12.92
CA LYS A 131 -1.11 -5.97 13.57
C LYS A 131 -1.11 -5.79 15.09
N SER A 132 0.05 -5.94 15.75
CA SER A 132 0.14 -5.78 17.20
C SER A 132 -0.18 -4.35 17.62
N ARG A 133 0.26 -3.34 16.85
CA ARG A 133 -0.10 -1.93 17.07
C ARG A 133 -1.60 -1.68 16.90
N LYS A 134 -2.23 -2.28 15.89
CA LYS A 134 -3.70 -2.15 15.69
C LYS A 134 -4.49 -2.81 16.82
N LEU A 135 -4.04 -3.97 17.30
CA LEU A 135 -4.64 -4.67 18.44
C LEU A 135 -4.52 -3.84 19.73
N THR A 136 -3.36 -3.25 20.01
CA THR A 136 -3.19 -2.43 21.22
C THR A 136 -4.01 -1.14 21.15
N ALA A 137 -4.10 -0.48 19.99
CA ALA A 137 -4.94 0.70 19.82
C ALA A 137 -6.43 0.42 20.06
N GLY A 138 -6.95 -0.69 19.50
CA GLY A 138 -8.34 -1.09 19.70
C GLY A 138 -8.66 -1.46 21.15
N CYS A 139 -7.72 -2.11 21.87
CA CYS A 139 -7.89 -2.41 23.29
C CYS A 139 -7.92 -1.15 24.18
N ILE A 140 -7.15 -0.11 23.82
CA ILE A 140 -7.15 1.17 24.54
C ILE A 140 -8.50 1.88 24.36
N GLU A 141 -8.97 1.97 23.12
CA GLU A 141 -10.26 2.62 22.80
C GLU A 141 -11.45 1.91 23.46
N SER A 142 -11.45 0.57 23.48
CA SER A 142 -12.46 -0.21 24.19
C SER A 142 -12.44 0.02 25.70
N ARG A 143 -11.26 0.19 26.30
CA ARG A 143 -11.11 0.46 27.74
C ARG A 143 -11.59 1.86 28.10
N ASP A 144 -11.25 2.85 27.28
CA ASP A 144 -11.64 4.24 27.51
C ASP A 144 -13.16 4.44 27.42
N ASN A 145 -13.82 3.74 26.49
CA ASN A 145 -15.29 3.75 26.38
C ASN A 145 -15.97 3.14 27.62
N VAL A 146 -15.45 2.02 28.15
CA VAL A 146 -15.97 1.40 29.37
C VAL A 146 -15.80 2.30 30.60
N VAL A 147 -14.66 3.00 30.71
CA VAL A 147 -14.42 3.96 31.80
C VAL A 147 -15.35 5.19 31.69
N LEU A 148 -15.62 5.65 30.48
CA LEU A 148 -16.55 6.76 30.22
C LEU A 148 -18.01 6.41 30.54
N GLU A 149 -18.44 5.19 30.26
CA GLU A 149 -19.77 4.70 30.64
C GLU A 149 -19.89 4.54 32.16
N ALA A 150 -18.87 3.97 32.82
CA ALA A 150 -18.86 3.82 34.28
C ALA A 150 -18.86 5.16 35.05
N LYS A 151 -18.36 6.25 34.43
CA LYS A 151 -18.35 7.60 35.03
C LYS A 151 -19.66 8.38 34.83
N LYS A 152 -20.55 7.88 33.96
CA LYS A 152 -21.88 8.48 33.69
C LYS A 152 -22.99 7.87 34.56
N MET A 153 -22.72 6.77 35.25
CA MET A 153 -23.57 6.19 36.30
C MET A 153 -23.22 6.79 37.65
#